data_AF-A0A8T7FB89-F1
#
_entry.id   AF-A0A8T7FB89-F1
#
_cell.length_a   1.000
_cell.length_b   1.000
_cell.length_c   1.000
_cell.angle_alpha   90.00
_cell.angle_beta   90.00
_cell.angle_gamma   90.00
#
_symmetry.space_group_name_H-M   'P 1'
#
loop_
_entity.id
_entity.type
_entity.pdbx_description
1 polymer ?
#
loop_
_entity_poly.entity_id
_entity_poly.type
_entity_poly.pdbx_seq_one_letter_code
_entity_poly.pdbx_strand_id
1 'polypeptide(L)'
;MAAEVKNRIGSGDIMRGNDLRLIELAFDYASAETEQQASQVGYQAAILATDATTLTVWLDLIGYMEQWNQSSEHKAPMSRASALQFFSNRKAELNSTQPDNPRNI
;
A
#
# COMPACT_ATOMS: atom_id res chain seq x y z
N MET A 1 15.93 40.20 -10.70
CA MET A 1 16.11 39.14 -9.68
C MET A 1 15.00 38.13 -9.89
N ALA A 2 15.31 36.98 -10.49
CA ALA A 2 14.36 35.91 -10.79
C ALA A 2 14.88 34.61 -10.17
N ALA A 3 14.41 34.31 -8.98
CA ALA A 3 14.42 33.01 -8.29
C ALA A 3 13.40 33.22 -7.15
N GLU A 4 12.37 32.42 -6.92
CA GLU A 4 12.34 30.97 -6.85
C GLU A 4 10.94 30.47 -7.24
N VAL A 5 10.86 29.71 -8.34
CA VAL A 5 9.73 28.79 -8.58
C VAL A 5 10.36 27.41 -8.67
N LYS A 6 10.63 26.80 -7.51
CA LYS A 6 11.10 25.41 -7.43
C LYS A 6 10.15 24.59 -6.56
N ASN A 7 9.43 23.70 -7.26
CA ASN A 7 8.93 22.42 -6.79
C ASN A 7 8.14 22.38 -5.48
N ARG A 8 6.84 22.69 -5.60
CA ARG A 8 5.79 22.09 -4.77
C ARG A 8 5.09 20.95 -5.51
N ILE A 9 5.82 20.08 -6.20
CA ILE A 9 5.30 18.73 -6.49
C ILE A 9 5.56 17.96 -5.21
N GLY A 10 4.60 18.09 -4.29
CA GLY A 10 4.77 17.85 -2.87
C GLY A 10 4.87 16.37 -2.56
N SER A 11 5.59 16.02 -1.49
CA SER A 11 5.75 14.66 -1.00
C SER A 11 4.45 13.85 -0.90
N GLY A 12 3.28 14.50 -0.82
CA GLY A 12 1.96 13.85 -0.86
C GLY A 12 1.61 13.19 -2.21
N ASP A 13 2.02 13.76 -3.34
CA ASP A 13 1.79 13.14 -4.66
C ASP A 13 2.70 11.92 -4.88
N ILE A 14 3.93 12.00 -4.36
CA ILE A 14 4.89 10.88 -4.39
C ILE A 14 4.42 9.75 -3.47
N MET A 15 3.95 10.07 -2.25
CA MET A 15 3.38 9.07 -1.34
C MET A 15 2.16 8.39 -1.92
N ARG A 16 1.27 9.15 -2.58
CA ARG A 16 0.10 8.57 -3.29
C ARG A 16 0.52 7.72 -4.49
N GLY A 17 1.59 8.10 -5.21
CA GLY A 17 2.17 7.30 -6.29
C GLY A 17 2.78 5.98 -5.78
N ASN A 18 3.45 6.00 -4.64
CA ASN A 18 4.02 4.80 -4.02
C ASN A 18 2.91 3.86 -3.52
N ASP A 19 1.86 4.39 -2.88
CA ASP A 19 0.73 3.58 -2.42
C ASP A 19 0.03 2.86 -3.59
N LEU A 20 -0.20 3.55 -4.71
CA LEU A 20 -0.75 2.92 -5.92
C LEU A 20 0.17 1.82 -6.47
N ARG A 21 1.48 2.06 -6.50
CA ARG A 21 2.43 1.07 -7.00
C ARG A 21 2.54 -0.13 -6.05
N LEU A 22 2.43 0.06 -4.74
CA LEU A 22 2.36 -1.02 -3.76
C LEU A 22 1.10 -1.87 -3.96
N ILE A 23 -0.04 -1.25 -4.26
CA ILE A 23 -1.27 -1.98 -4.58
C ILE A 23 -1.07 -2.86 -5.84
N GLU A 24 -0.47 -2.32 -6.91
CA GLU A 24 -0.16 -3.15 -8.09
C GLU A 24 0.79 -4.30 -7.76
N LEU A 25 1.82 -4.06 -6.93
CA LEU A 25 2.72 -5.13 -6.46
C LEU A 25 1.97 -6.19 -5.63
N ALA A 26 0.89 -5.86 -4.93
CA ALA A 26 0.08 -6.87 -4.25
C ALA A 26 -0.66 -7.79 -5.25
N PHE A 27 -1.12 -7.25 -6.39
CA PHE A 27 -1.68 -8.06 -7.48
C PHE A 27 -0.61 -8.90 -8.20
N ASP A 28 0.57 -8.33 -8.42
CA ASP A 28 1.72 -9.08 -8.97
C ASP A 28 2.12 -10.23 -8.02
N TYR A 29 2.08 -9.99 -6.70
CA TYR A 29 2.36 -11.02 -5.69
C TYR A 29 1.32 -12.14 -5.72
N ALA A 30 0.03 -11.78 -5.75
CA ALA A 30 -1.07 -12.74 -5.77
C ALA A 30 -1.15 -13.57 -7.06
N SER A 31 -0.53 -13.09 -8.15
CA SER A 31 -0.45 -13.78 -9.44
C SER A 31 0.88 -14.50 -9.67
N ALA A 32 1.81 -14.43 -8.72
CA ALA A 32 3.09 -15.12 -8.82
C ALA A 32 2.89 -16.65 -8.87
N GLU A 33 3.47 -17.28 -9.89
CA GLU A 33 3.38 -18.73 -10.10
C GLU A 33 4.52 -19.48 -9.41
N THR A 34 5.52 -18.74 -8.91
CA THR A 34 6.72 -19.28 -8.27
C THR A 34 7.11 -18.50 -7.02
N GLU A 35 7.74 -19.18 -6.06
CA GLU A 35 8.29 -18.55 -4.85
C GLU A 35 9.33 -17.47 -5.18
N GLN A 36 10.11 -17.66 -6.26
CA GLN A 36 11.10 -16.69 -6.69
C GLN A 36 10.45 -15.39 -7.19
N GLN A 37 9.33 -15.46 -7.92
CA GLN A 37 8.57 -14.29 -8.35
C GLN A 37 7.93 -13.57 -7.15
N ALA A 38 7.28 -14.32 -6.25
CA ALA A 38 6.69 -13.75 -5.04
C ALA A 38 7.75 -13.04 -4.18
N SER A 39 8.92 -13.64 -4.03
CA SER A 39 10.06 -13.04 -3.31
C SER A 39 10.57 -11.76 -3.98
N GLN A 40 10.69 -11.73 -5.31
CA GLN A 40 11.11 -10.53 -6.05
C GLN A 40 10.10 -9.38 -5.90
N VAL A 41 8.80 -9.68 -5.97
CA VAL A 41 7.73 -8.69 -5.79
C VAL A 41 7.72 -8.18 -4.35
N GLY A 42 7.85 -9.07 -3.36
CA GLY A 42 7.96 -8.69 -1.94
C GLY A 42 9.17 -7.80 -1.66
N TYR A 43 10.31 -8.08 -2.29
CA TYR A 43 11.49 -7.23 -2.18
C TYR A 43 11.27 -5.83 -2.78
N GLN A 44 10.62 -5.75 -3.95
CA GLN A 44 10.25 -4.46 -4.56
C GLN A 44 9.29 -3.67 -3.67
N ALA A 45 8.30 -4.34 -3.07
CA ALA A 45 7.37 -3.70 -2.15
C ALA A 45 8.07 -3.20 -0.88
N ALA A 46 9.02 -3.96 -0.33
CA ALA A 46 9.80 -3.55 0.83
C ALA A 46 10.68 -2.31 0.56
N ILE A 47 11.25 -2.19 -0.65
CA ILE A 47 11.99 -0.97 -1.04
C ILE A 47 11.06 0.23 -1.19
N LEU A 48 9.87 0.00 -1.75
CA LEU A 48 8.92 1.06 -2.06
C LEU A 48 8.14 1.53 -0.84
N ALA A 49 7.89 0.64 0.11
CA ALA A 49 7.31 0.95 1.40
C ALA A 49 8.34 1.76 2.21
N THR A 50 8.21 3.07 2.14
CA THR A 50 9.15 4.04 2.74
C THR A 50 9.20 4.02 4.27
N ASP A 51 8.27 3.29 4.91
CA ASP A 51 8.15 3.16 6.35
C ASP A 51 7.50 1.83 6.73
N ALA A 52 7.67 1.43 8.00
CA ALA A 52 7.17 0.16 8.53
C ALA A 52 5.64 0.06 8.51
N THR A 53 4.92 1.18 8.67
CA THR A 53 3.45 1.19 8.61
C THR A 53 2.99 0.82 7.21
N THR A 54 3.54 1.49 6.19
CA THR A 54 3.21 1.24 4.78
C THR A 54 3.53 -0.20 4.37
N LEU A 55 4.66 -0.76 4.84
CA LEU A 55 5.00 -2.17 4.59
C LEU A 55 4.01 -3.13 5.27
N THR A 56 3.64 -2.85 6.51
CA THR A 56 2.65 -3.64 7.27
C THR A 56 1.30 -3.65 6.55
N VAL A 57 0.84 -2.48 6.08
CA VAL A 57 -0.42 -2.36 5.33
C VAL A 57 -0.38 -3.19 4.04
N TRP A 58 0.77 -3.22 3.35
CA TRP A 58 0.94 -4.03 2.14
C TRP A 58 0.86 -5.54 2.42
N LEU A 59 1.49 -6.01 3.50
CA LEU A 59 1.38 -7.41 3.93
C LEU A 59 -0.05 -7.78 4.35
N ASP A 60 -0.71 -6.89 5.10
CA ASP A 60 -2.13 -7.06 5.47
C ASP A 60 -3.02 -7.13 4.22
N LEU A 61 -2.74 -6.34 3.18
CA LEU A 61 -3.47 -6.37 1.91
C LEU A 61 -3.31 -7.72 1.20
N ILE A 62 -2.11 -8.30 1.17
CA ILE A 62 -1.89 -9.64 0.58
C ILE A 62 -2.77 -10.67 1.29
N GLY A 63 -2.71 -10.71 2.63
CA GLY A 63 -3.52 -11.65 3.40
C GLY A 63 -5.02 -11.44 3.19
N TYR A 64 -5.46 -10.18 3.10
CA TYR A 64 -6.86 -9.85 2.82
C TYR A 64 -7.29 -10.26 1.40
N MET A 65 -6.42 -10.10 0.39
CA MET A 65 -6.66 -10.54 -0.98
C MET A 65 -6.81 -12.05 -1.08
N GLU A 66 -5.93 -12.81 -0.41
CA GLU A 66 -6.01 -14.27 -0.36
C GLU A 66 -7.33 -14.74 0.24
N GLN A 67 -7.72 -14.17 1.39
CA GLN A 67 -9.00 -14.49 2.03
C GLN A 67 -10.20 -14.10 1.16
N TRP A 68 -10.17 -12.92 0.53
CA TRP A 68 -11.22 -12.47 -0.36
C TRP A 68 -11.42 -13.44 -1.52
N ASN A 69 -10.32 -13.83 -2.17
CA ASN A 69 -10.37 -14.68 -3.36
C ASN A 69 -10.74 -16.14 -3.03
N GLN A 70 -10.52 -16.59 -1.80
CA GLN A 70 -10.92 -17.92 -1.33
C GLN A 70 -12.36 -17.96 -0.80
N SER A 71 -12.94 -16.82 -0.45
CA SER A 71 -14.29 -16.75 0.12
C SER A 71 -15.36 -17.03 -0.94
N SER A 72 -16.27 -17.97 -0.66
CA SER A 72 -17.44 -18.25 -1.50
C SER A 72 -18.47 -17.11 -1.52
N GLU A 73 -18.37 -16.14 -0.61
CA GLU A 73 -19.23 -14.96 -0.58
C GLU A 73 -18.86 -13.96 -1.68
N HIS A 74 -17.61 -13.98 -2.14
CA HIS A 74 -17.11 -13.11 -3.19
C HIS A 74 -17.11 -13.84 -4.53
N LYS A 75 -17.98 -13.40 -5.44
CA LYS A 75 -18.12 -14.00 -6.78
C LYS A 75 -17.05 -13.53 -7.78
N ALA A 76 -16.20 -12.59 -7.39
CA ALA A 76 -15.16 -12.03 -8.22
C ALA A 76 -13.89 -11.77 -7.40
N PRO A 77 -12.70 -11.90 -8.02
CA PRO A 77 -11.44 -11.51 -7.40
C PRO A 77 -11.49 -10.06 -6.91
N MET A 78 -10.66 -9.74 -5.92
CA MET A 78 -10.58 -8.38 -5.40
C MET A 78 -10.28 -7.37 -6.51
N SER A 79 -11.01 -6.26 -6.54
CA SER A 79 -10.75 -5.17 -7.48
C SER A 79 -9.65 -4.23 -6.98
N ARG A 80 -8.97 -3.54 -7.89
CA ARG A 80 -8.00 -2.48 -7.54
C ARG A 80 -8.61 -1.36 -6.68
N ALA A 81 -9.88 -1.02 -6.92
CA ALA A 81 -10.58 -0.02 -6.12
C ALA A 81 -10.79 -0.50 -4.68
N SER A 82 -11.18 -1.76 -4.50
CA SER A 82 -11.33 -2.39 -3.18
C SER A 82 -9.99 -2.47 -2.45
N ALA A 83 -8.91 -2.85 -3.15
CA ALA A 83 -7.56 -2.89 -2.60
C ALA A 83 -7.08 -1.49 -2.15
N LEU A 84 -7.33 -0.46 -2.96
CA LEU A 84 -7.00 0.92 -2.61
C LEU A 84 -7.77 1.42 -1.38
N GLN A 85 -9.05 1.09 -1.28
CA GLN A 85 -9.87 1.45 -0.13
C GLN A 85 -9.38 0.76 1.14
N PHE A 86 -9.10 -0.55 1.07
CA PHE A 86 -8.49 -1.30 2.18
C PHE A 86 -7.18 -0.66 2.61
N PHE A 87 -6.27 -0.43 1.65
CA PHE A 87 -4.93 0.10 1.92
C PHE A 87 -5.01 1.47 2.61
N SER A 88 -5.86 2.36 2.10
CA SER A 88 -6.04 3.71 2.67
C SER A 88 -6.61 3.66 4.09
N ASN A 89 -7.63 2.83 4.32
CA ASN A 89 -8.27 2.68 5.63
C ASN A 89 -7.29 2.09 6.65
N ARG A 90 -6.63 1.00 6.28
CA ARG A 90 -5.70 0.30 7.17
C ARG A 90 -4.50 1.16 7.55
N LYS A 91 -3.98 1.93 6.60
CA LYS A 91 -2.91 2.91 6.84
C LYS A 91 -3.36 4.01 7.80
N ALA A 92 -4.59 4.50 7.66
CA ALA A 92 -5.15 5.49 8.58
C ALA A 92 -5.33 4.92 10.00
N GLU A 93 -5.86 3.71 10.14
CA GLU A 93 -6.02 3.03 11.43
C GLU A 93 -4.69 2.90 12.18
N LEU A 94 -3.66 2.38 11.51
CA LEU A 94 -2.34 2.16 12.13
C LEU A 94 -1.67 3.48 12.52
N ASN A 95 -1.79 4.52 11.71
CA ASN A 95 -1.31 5.87 12.04
C ASN A 95 -2.11 6.50 13.20
N SER A 96 -3.40 6.16 13.36
CA SER A 96 -4.25 6.65 14.45
C SER A 96 -3.91 6.00 15.79
N THR A 97 -3.36 4.79 15.75
CA THR A 97 -2.95 4.03 16.95
C THR A 97 -1.53 4.36 17.43
N GLN A 98 -0.79 5.23 16.74
CA GLN A 98 0.51 5.71 17.23
C GLN A 98 0.32 6.72 18.38
N PRO A 99 0.88 6.48 19.59
CA PRO A 99 0.60 7.30 20.78
C PRO A 99 1.07 8.76 20.76
N ASP A 100 1.70 9.27 19.70
CA ASP A 100 2.32 10.60 19.68
C ASP A 100 1.84 11.47 18.50
N ASN A 101 0.55 11.79 18.45
CA ASN A 101 0.09 12.92 17.65
C ASN A 101 -0.16 14.15 18.54
N PRO A 102 0.82 15.05 18.71
CA PRO A 102 0.68 16.25 19.53
C PRO A 102 -0.27 17.32 18.94
N ARG A 103 -1.01 17.02 17.86
CA ARG A 103 -2.01 17.93 17.27
C ARG A 103 -3.42 17.72 17.80
N ASN A 104 -3.62 16.86 18.81
CA ASN A 104 -4.92 16.61 19.42
C ASN A 104 -5.04 17.22 20.84
N ILE A 105 -4.54 18.46 21.00
CA ILE A 105 -4.79 19.33 22.16
C ILE A 105 -5.33 20.67 21.68
#